data_AF-W2ESV8-F1
#
_entry.id   AF-W2ESV8-F1
#
_cell.length_a   1.000
_cell.length_b   1.000
_cell.length_c   1.000
_cell.angle_alpha   90.00
_cell.angle_beta   90.00
_cell.angle_gamma   90.00
#
_symmetry.space_group_name_H-M   'P 1'
#
loop_
_entity.id
_entity.type
_entity.pdbx_description
1 polymer ?
#
loop_
_entity_poly.entity_id
_entity_poly.type
_entity_poly.pdbx_seq_one_letter_code
_entity_poly.pdbx_strand_id
1 'polypeptide(L)'
;MGFVVWELHGSSQTPSNLGGNATGDEPETNVLRTQRKVTSGPLTLTVRRILVTSDFTRVELSALNTGSESLSLPVYKNSQLSAEGGTTLEAEPGLSHWPVDVPPGVPISGVIVFSGRLPPNTKQASFSFIHVISLDVDSITVRNLAIKATPTG
;
A
#
# COMPACT_ATOMS: atom_id res chain seq x y z
N MET A 1 22.71 -46.76 31.88
CA MET A 1 22.99 -45.49 31.17
C MET A 1 21.72 -45.02 30.48
N GLY A 2 21.07 -43.99 31.01
CA GLY A 2 19.94 -43.31 30.36
C GLY A 2 20.28 -41.83 30.24
N PHE A 3 20.18 -41.27 29.04
CA PHE A 3 20.32 -39.83 28.80
C PHE A 3 18.92 -39.22 28.69
N VAL A 4 18.66 -38.21 29.50
CA VAL A 4 17.46 -37.37 29.46
C VAL A 4 17.80 -36.18 28.56
N VAL A 5 17.14 -36.07 27.40
CA VAL A 5 17.17 -34.86 26.57
C VAL A 5 16.02 -33.97 27.03
N TRP A 6 16.35 -32.76 27.48
CA TRP A 6 15.39 -31.70 27.73
C TRP A 6 15.19 -30.90 26.44
N GLU A 7 14.01 -30.99 25.85
CA GLU A 7 13.60 -30.06 24.79
C GLU A 7 12.75 -28.95 25.42
N LEU A 8 13.29 -27.73 25.40
CA LEU A 8 12.57 -26.52 25.79
C LEU A 8 11.48 -26.24 24.75
N HIS A 9 10.22 -26.45 25.10
CA HIS A 9 9.09 -25.91 24.37
C HIS A 9 9.11 -24.37 24.46
N GLY A 10 9.78 -23.73 23.49
CA GLY A 10 9.59 -22.32 23.18
C GLY A 10 8.28 -22.14 22.40
N SER A 11 7.15 -22.10 23.11
CA SER A 11 5.88 -21.66 22.55
C SER A 11 5.94 -20.14 22.32
N SER A 12 6.34 -19.70 21.14
CA SER A 12 6.13 -18.31 20.74
C SER A 12 4.67 -18.13 20.35
N GLN A 13 3.87 -17.71 21.34
CA GLN A 13 2.53 -17.17 21.17
C GLN A 13 2.55 -16.06 20.11
N THR A 14 1.84 -16.25 19.01
CA THR A 14 1.43 -15.17 18.12
C THR A 14 0.33 -14.36 18.81
N PRO A 15 0.47 -13.04 18.99
CA PRO A 15 -0.60 -12.24 19.55
C PRO A 15 -1.75 -12.06 18.54
N SER A 16 -2.90 -12.56 18.96
CA SER A 16 -4.19 -11.86 18.98
C SER A 16 -4.80 -11.40 17.66
N ASN A 17 -5.68 -12.26 17.14
CA ASN A 17 -6.82 -11.92 16.28
C ASN A 17 -7.58 -10.69 16.79
N LEU A 18 -7.57 -9.60 16.01
CA LEU A 18 -8.52 -8.49 16.11
C LEU A 18 -8.92 -8.06 14.68
N GLY A 19 -10.19 -8.31 14.32
CA GLY A 19 -10.85 -7.71 13.15
C GLY A 19 -11.07 -8.66 11.97
N GLY A 20 -12.14 -9.45 12.04
CA GLY A 20 -12.56 -10.33 10.95
C GLY A 20 -13.17 -9.61 9.76
N ASN A 21 -13.12 -10.31 8.62
CA ASN A 21 -13.88 -10.16 7.36
C ASN A 21 -13.34 -9.32 6.17
N ALA A 22 -12.04 -9.35 5.89
CA ALA A 22 -11.60 -9.22 4.48
C ALA A 22 -10.25 -9.92 4.25
N THR A 23 -10.20 -10.90 3.35
CA THR A 23 -8.95 -11.49 2.78
C THR A 23 -7.96 -12.11 3.78
N GLY A 24 -8.17 -13.38 4.14
CA GLY A 24 -7.16 -14.18 4.85
C GLY A 24 -7.10 -15.57 4.23
N ASP A 25 -6.09 -15.81 3.39
CA ASP A 25 -5.44 -17.09 2.98
C ASP A 25 -4.81 -17.02 1.57
N GLU A 26 -5.10 -15.97 0.79
CA GLU A 26 -4.43 -15.81 -0.50
C GLU A 26 -2.95 -15.42 -0.32
N PRO A 27 -2.01 -16.11 -1.00
CA PRO A 27 -0.59 -15.78 -0.90
C PRO A 27 -0.32 -14.39 -1.51
N GLU A 28 0.06 -13.44 -0.67
CA GLU A 28 0.45 -12.10 -1.10
C GLU A 28 1.96 -12.04 -1.42
N THR A 29 2.33 -11.56 -2.61
CA THR A 29 3.73 -11.34 -2.97
C THR A 29 4.07 -9.85 -2.97
N ASN A 30 5.07 -9.44 -2.18
CA ASN A 30 5.59 -8.07 -2.26
C ASN A 30 6.47 -7.87 -3.50
N VAL A 31 5.89 -7.22 -4.51
CA VAL A 31 6.53 -6.96 -5.80
C VAL A 31 7.28 -5.63 -5.85
N LEU A 32 7.21 -4.76 -4.84
CA LEU A 32 8.00 -3.52 -4.85
C LEU A 32 9.47 -3.80 -4.52
N ARG A 33 10.40 -3.33 -5.36
CA ARG A 33 11.85 -3.49 -5.11
C ARG A 33 12.33 -2.63 -3.94
N THR A 34 12.00 -1.36 -3.97
CA THR A 34 12.42 -0.36 -2.98
C THR A 34 11.30 0.63 -2.77
N GLN A 35 11.12 1.06 -1.53
CA GLN A 35 10.16 2.11 -1.20
C GLN A 35 10.47 3.37 -1.99
N ARG A 36 9.43 4.10 -2.39
CA ARG A 36 9.61 5.37 -3.10
C ARG A 36 8.71 6.43 -2.53
N LYS A 37 9.24 7.64 -2.40
CA LYS A 37 8.52 8.82 -1.94
C LYS A 37 8.57 9.93 -2.98
N VAL A 38 7.56 10.79 -2.93
CA VAL A 38 7.51 12.05 -3.67
C VAL A 38 6.94 13.12 -2.74
N THR A 39 7.31 14.37 -2.98
CA THR A 39 6.79 15.53 -2.26
C THR A 39 6.15 16.48 -3.26
N SER A 40 4.96 16.97 -2.96
CA SER A 40 4.24 18.01 -3.70
C SER A 40 3.68 18.99 -2.68
N GLY A 41 4.08 20.26 -2.76
CA GLY A 41 3.78 21.25 -1.71
C GLY A 41 4.10 20.72 -0.30
N PRO A 42 3.19 20.82 0.67
CA PRO A 42 3.39 20.31 2.03
C PRO A 42 3.29 18.78 2.15
N LEU A 43 2.78 18.08 1.14
CA LEU A 43 2.50 16.64 1.20
C LEU A 43 3.69 15.81 0.72
N THR A 44 4.19 14.92 1.58
CA THR A 44 5.08 13.83 1.19
C THR A 44 4.32 12.51 1.22
N LEU A 45 4.24 11.81 0.09
CA LEU A 45 3.61 10.50 -0.04
C LEU A 45 4.66 9.44 -0.32
N THR A 46 4.60 8.32 0.39
CA THR A 46 5.54 7.19 0.26
C THR A 46 4.78 5.91 -0.03
N VAL A 47 5.14 5.22 -1.11
CA VAL A 47 4.75 3.84 -1.37
C VAL A 47 5.72 2.92 -0.66
N ARG A 48 5.22 2.18 0.34
CA ARG A 48 6.01 1.31 1.23
C ARG A 48 6.08 -0.12 0.69
N ARG A 49 4.97 -0.67 0.21
CA ARG A 49 4.87 -2.03 -0.34
C ARG A 49 3.79 -2.07 -1.42
N ILE A 50 3.98 -2.98 -2.37
CA ILE A 50 2.95 -3.37 -3.34
C ILE A 50 2.83 -4.89 -3.21
N LEU A 51 1.70 -5.34 -2.70
CA LEU A 51 1.36 -6.73 -2.47
C LEU A 51 0.39 -7.15 -3.59
N VAL A 52 0.71 -8.24 -4.29
CA VAL A 52 -0.13 -8.77 -5.38
C VAL A 52 -0.60 -10.17 -5.01
N THR A 53 -1.89 -10.43 -5.19
CA THR A 53 -2.53 -11.76 -5.07
C THR A 53 -2.96 -12.28 -6.45
N SER A 54 -3.75 -13.35 -6.47
CA SER A 54 -4.45 -13.85 -7.65
C SER A 54 -5.39 -12.79 -8.23
N ASP A 55 -6.12 -12.09 -7.36
CA ASP A 55 -7.28 -11.30 -7.74
C ASP A 55 -7.08 -9.79 -7.60
N PHE A 56 -6.29 -9.33 -6.62
CA PHE A 56 -6.17 -7.91 -6.30
C PHE A 56 -4.72 -7.44 -6.09
N THR A 57 -4.56 -6.13 -6.08
CA THR A 57 -3.32 -5.47 -5.66
C THR A 57 -3.59 -4.62 -4.43
N ARG A 58 -2.70 -4.68 -3.46
CA ARG A 58 -2.74 -3.90 -2.23
C ARG A 58 -1.49 -3.03 -2.17
N VAL A 59 -1.67 -1.73 -1.94
CA VAL A 59 -0.59 -0.76 -1.81
C VAL A 59 -0.56 -0.22 -0.39
N GLU A 60 0.57 -0.43 0.29
CA GLU A 60 0.81 0.17 1.59
C GLU A 60 1.46 1.54 1.43
N LEU A 61 0.87 2.55 2.08
CA LEU A 61 1.24 3.96 1.91
C LEU A 61 1.53 4.62 3.25
N SER A 62 2.42 5.59 3.26
CA SER A 62 2.48 6.60 4.32
C SER A 62 2.43 8.01 3.74
N ALA A 63 1.79 8.92 4.46
CA ALA A 63 1.73 10.33 4.09
C ALA A 63 2.17 11.19 5.26
N LEU A 64 2.89 12.27 4.97
CA LEU A 64 3.24 13.32 5.92
C LEU A 64 2.85 14.66 5.32
N ASN A 65 2.05 15.41 6.06
CA ASN A 65 1.72 16.78 5.74
C ASN A 65 2.58 17.71 6.61
N THR A 66 3.39 18.55 5.98
CA THR A 66 4.27 19.53 6.65
C THR A 66 3.69 20.95 6.66
N GLY A 67 2.48 21.13 6.13
CA GLY A 67 1.74 22.38 6.12
C GLY A 67 1.04 22.66 7.45
N SER A 68 0.24 23.72 7.48
CA SER A 68 -0.51 24.14 8.67
C SER A 68 -1.96 23.65 8.70
N GLU A 69 -2.51 23.24 7.56
CA GLU A 69 -3.90 22.77 7.42
C GLU A 69 -3.95 21.29 7.07
N SER A 70 -5.04 20.60 7.43
CA SER A 70 -5.25 19.20 7.05
C SER A 70 -5.46 19.07 5.54
N LEU A 71 -4.91 18.00 4.95
CA LEU A 71 -5.13 17.66 3.54
C LEU A 71 -6.07 16.45 3.47
N SER A 72 -6.97 16.41 2.50
CA SER A 72 -7.85 15.25 2.32
C SER A 72 -7.54 14.50 1.02
N LEU A 73 -7.24 13.21 1.15
CA LEU A 73 -6.81 12.28 0.09
C LEU A 73 -7.88 11.19 -0.06
N PRO A 74 -9.02 11.49 -0.72
CA PRO A 74 -10.10 10.52 -0.90
C PRO A 74 -9.64 9.34 -1.77
N VAL A 75 -10.13 8.13 -1.46
CA VAL A 75 -9.82 6.93 -2.25
C VAL A 75 -10.76 6.78 -3.45
N TYR A 76 -12.08 6.91 -3.22
CA TYR A 76 -13.11 6.69 -4.24
C TYR A 76 -12.89 7.58 -5.45
N LYS A 77 -12.74 6.96 -6.63
CA LYS A 77 -12.47 7.60 -7.94
C LYS A 77 -11.20 8.46 -8.01
N ASN A 78 -10.39 8.48 -6.96
CA ASN A 78 -9.27 9.41 -6.83
C ASN A 78 -7.92 8.72 -6.64
N SER A 79 -7.90 7.43 -6.26
CA SER A 79 -6.68 6.64 -6.16
C SER A 79 -6.53 5.68 -7.34
N GLN A 80 -5.37 5.70 -8.01
CA GLN A 80 -5.07 4.88 -9.18
C GLN A 80 -3.68 4.24 -9.07
N LEU A 81 -3.56 3.02 -9.61
CA LEU A 81 -2.29 2.32 -9.81
C LEU A 81 -2.14 1.98 -11.29
N SER A 82 -1.15 2.58 -11.94
CA SER A 82 -0.92 2.39 -13.38
C SER A 82 0.37 1.61 -13.64
N ALA A 83 0.32 0.64 -14.54
CA ALA A 83 1.48 -0.08 -15.05
C ALA A 83 2.05 0.62 -16.30
N GLU A 84 3.34 0.47 -16.56
CA GLU A 84 4.03 1.03 -17.74
C GLU A 84 3.38 0.61 -19.08
N GLY A 85 2.68 -0.52 -19.13
CA GLY A 85 1.94 -1.00 -20.30
C GLY A 85 0.58 -0.33 -20.55
N GLY A 86 0.22 0.71 -19.79
CA GLY A 86 -1.03 1.47 -19.96
C GLY A 86 -2.25 0.90 -19.22
N THR A 87 -2.10 -0.21 -18.50
CA THR A 87 -3.15 -0.71 -17.61
C THR A 87 -3.23 0.14 -16.35
N THR A 88 -4.40 0.71 -16.08
CA THR A 88 -4.69 1.44 -14.83
C THR A 88 -5.73 0.66 -14.03
N LEU A 89 -5.43 0.47 -12.75
CA LEU A 89 -6.30 -0.15 -11.77
C LEU A 89 -6.94 0.95 -10.92
N GLU A 90 -8.25 0.84 -10.72
CA GLU A 90 -9.00 1.71 -9.83
C GLU A 90 -9.03 1.12 -8.41
N ALA A 91 -8.96 2.01 -7.42
CA ALA A 91 -9.03 1.61 -6.03
C ALA A 91 -10.45 1.19 -5.63
N GLU A 92 -10.53 0.21 -4.73
CA GLU A 92 -11.74 -0.28 -4.07
C GLU A 92 -11.85 0.32 -2.67
N PRO A 93 -12.66 1.38 -2.46
CA PRO A 93 -12.70 2.07 -1.19
C PRO A 93 -13.27 1.21 -0.07
N GLY A 94 -14.22 0.33 -0.38
CA GLY A 94 -14.84 -0.57 0.60
C GLY A 94 -13.88 -1.61 1.17
N LEU A 95 -12.78 -1.90 0.47
CA LEU A 95 -11.72 -2.82 0.91
C LEU A 95 -10.47 -2.08 1.42
N SER A 96 -10.41 -0.76 1.23
CA SER A 96 -9.27 0.07 1.58
C SER A 96 -9.36 0.56 3.02
N HIS A 97 -8.23 0.52 3.72
CA HIS A 97 -8.07 1.03 5.07
C HIS A 97 -7.09 2.20 5.04
N TRP A 98 -7.53 3.29 4.41
CA TRP A 98 -6.76 4.52 4.27
C TRP A 98 -7.45 5.65 5.06
N PRO A 99 -6.76 6.28 6.04
CA PRO A 99 -7.24 7.51 6.64
C PRO A 99 -7.28 8.61 5.58
N VAL A 100 -8.49 9.06 5.24
CA VAL A 100 -8.73 10.06 4.19
C VAL A 100 -8.02 11.38 4.51
N ASP A 101 -7.97 11.77 5.78
CA ASP A 101 -7.36 13.03 6.20
C ASP A 101 -5.91 12.83 6.67
N VAL A 102 -5.04 13.74 6.22
CA VAL A 102 -3.62 13.84 6.60
C VAL A 102 -3.41 15.09 7.45
N PRO A 103 -3.42 14.95 8.79
CA PRO A 103 -3.24 16.09 9.69
C PRO A 103 -1.82 16.65 9.59
N PRO A 104 -1.62 17.95 9.90
CA PRO A 104 -0.32 18.59 10.00
C PRO A 104 0.64 17.88 10.95
N GLY A 105 1.90 17.72 10.52
CA GLY A 105 3.03 17.29 11.35
C GLY A 105 3.04 15.82 11.78
N VAL A 106 1.97 15.07 11.56
CA VAL A 106 1.87 13.67 11.98
C VAL A 106 1.89 12.75 10.75
N PRO A 107 2.87 11.84 10.64
CA PRO A 107 2.86 10.85 9.58
C PRO A 107 1.74 9.83 9.82
N ILE A 108 0.92 9.61 8.81
CA ILE A 108 -0.11 8.57 8.82
C ILE A 108 0.29 7.41 7.92
N SER A 109 -0.33 6.26 8.14
CA SER A 109 -0.14 5.07 7.31
C SER A 109 -1.48 4.38 7.06
N GLY A 110 -1.59 3.77 5.90
CA GLY A 110 -2.78 3.00 5.54
C GLY A 110 -2.54 2.13 4.32
N VAL A 111 -3.63 1.53 3.87
CA VAL A 111 -3.65 0.54 2.80
C VAL A 111 -4.73 0.88 1.80
N ILE A 112 -4.40 0.82 0.51
CA ILE A 112 -5.37 0.95 -0.58
C ILE A 112 -5.39 -0.35 -1.39
N VAL A 113 -6.58 -0.90 -1.58
CA VAL A 113 -6.82 -2.11 -2.36
C VAL A 113 -7.35 -1.72 -3.74
N PHE A 114 -6.96 -2.48 -4.75
CA PHE A 114 -7.34 -2.30 -6.15
C PHE A 114 -8.00 -3.59 -6.66
N SER A 115 -9.12 -3.48 -7.37
CA SER A 115 -9.96 -4.59 -7.88
C SER A 115 -9.28 -5.57 -8.84
N GLY A 116 -8.01 -5.33 -9.18
CA GLY A 116 -7.26 -6.15 -10.10
C GLY A 116 -5.79 -6.26 -9.71
N ARG A 117 -5.10 -7.16 -10.40
CA ARG A 117 -3.66 -7.35 -10.24
C ARG A 117 -2.86 -6.54 -11.26
N LEU A 118 -1.64 -6.16 -10.88
CA LEU A 118 -0.67 -5.68 -11.85
C LEU A 118 -0.44 -6.76 -12.93
N PRO A 119 -0.44 -6.40 -14.24
CA PRO A 119 -0.20 -7.33 -15.32
C PRO A 119 1.11 -8.11 -15.14
N PRO A 120 1.18 -9.36 -15.61
CA PRO A 120 2.43 -10.10 -15.59
C PRO A 120 3.53 -9.33 -16.35
N ASN A 121 4.77 -9.45 -15.88
CA ASN A 121 5.95 -8.79 -16.46
C ASN A 121 6.01 -7.26 -16.32
N THR A 122 5.10 -6.64 -15.56
CA THR A 122 5.21 -5.22 -15.19
C THR A 122 6.58 -4.93 -14.59
N LYS A 123 7.33 -3.98 -15.19
CA LYS A 123 8.66 -3.55 -14.69
C LYS A 123 8.57 -2.28 -13.87
N GLN A 124 7.65 -1.38 -14.26
CA GLN A 124 7.40 -0.13 -13.58
C GLN A 124 5.91 0.09 -13.39
N ALA A 125 5.58 0.73 -12.27
CA ALA A 125 4.25 1.25 -12.00
C ALA A 125 4.32 2.69 -11.48
N SER A 126 3.16 3.32 -11.39
CA SER A 126 2.96 4.59 -10.70
C SER A 126 1.69 4.54 -9.86
N PHE A 127 1.76 5.08 -8.66
CA PHE A 127 0.60 5.27 -7.78
C PHE A 127 0.25 6.76 -7.75
N SER A 128 -1.03 7.10 -7.78
CA SER A 128 -1.48 8.50 -7.73
C SER A 128 -2.74 8.69 -6.90
N PHE A 129 -2.78 9.82 -6.20
CA PHE A 129 -4.04 10.51 -5.92
C PHE A 129 -4.22 11.58 -7.01
N ILE A 130 -5.23 11.41 -7.86
CA ILE A 130 -5.51 12.34 -8.96
C ILE A 130 -6.22 13.62 -8.48
N HIS A 131 -6.79 13.58 -7.28
CA HIS A 131 -7.34 14.74 -6.60
C HIS A 131 -6.94 14.72 -5.12
N VAL A 132 -6.32 15.81 -4.67
CA VAL A 132 -6.06 16.13 -3.27
C VAL A 132 -6.90 17.35 -2.94
N ILE A 133 -7.74 17.26 -1.91
CA ILE A 133 -8.54 18.39 -1.44
C ILE A 133 -7.65 19.23 -0.54
N SER A 134 -7.10 20.30 -1.09
CA SER A 134 -6.30 21.30 -0.38
C SER A 134 -6.15 22.58 -1.19
N LEU A 135 -5.53 23.61 -0.61
CA LEU A 135 -5.17 24.84 -1.33
C LEU A 135 -3.85 24.71 -2.12
N ASP A 136 -2.92 23.88 -1.66
CA ASP A 136 -1.52 23.86 -2.14
C ASP A 136 -1.19 22.67 -3.07
N VAL A 137 -2.01 21.62 -3.06
CA VAL A 137 -1.78 20.37 -3.77
C VAL A 137 -3.06 19.94 -4.47
N ASP A 138 -3.04 19.88 -5.80
CA ASP A 138 -4.15 19.38 -6.62
C ASP A 138 -4.09 17.85 -6.79
N SER A 139 -2.89 17.30 -6.90
CA SER A 139 -2.65 15.88 -7.17
C SER A 139 -1.23 15.48 -6.75
N ILE A 140 -1.02 14.18 -6.59
CA ILE A 140 0.31 13.64 -6.27
C ILE A 140 0.50 12.27 -6.91
N THR A 141 1.64 12.08 -7.59
CA THR A 141 1.98 10.82 -8.26
C THR A 141 3.37 10.34 -7.87
N VAL A 142 3.45 9.15 -7.29
CA VAL A 142 4.71 8.42 -7.10
C VAL A 142 4.97 7.59 -8.35
N ARG A 143 5.83 8.10 -9.24
CA ARG A 143 6.20 7.43 -10.51
C ARG A 143 7.23 6.31 -10.29
N ASN A 144 7.75 5.69 -11.36
CA ASN A 144 8.89 4.76 -11.42
C ASN A 144 9.00 3.81 -10.21
N LEU A 145 7.89 3.20 -9.80
CA LEU A 145 7.86 2.16 -8.80
C LEU A 145 8.43 0.90 -9.46
N ALA A 146 9.68 0.57 -9.14
CA ALA A 146 10.35 -0.57 -9.75
C ALA A 146 9.77 -1.88 -9.19
N ILE A 147 9.21 -2.69 -10.09
CA ILE A 147 8.51 -3.92 -9.75
C ILE A 147 9.48 -5.11 -9.95
N LYS A 148 9.44 -6.05 -9.00
CA LYS A 148 10.06 -7.38 -9.10
C LYS A 148 9.27 -8.20 -10.13
N ALA A 149 9.77 -9.37 -10.51
CA ALA A 149 8.92 -10.26 -11.31
C ALA A 149 7.59 -10.49 -10.56
N THR A 150 6.48 -10.14 -11.20
CA THR A 150 5.13 -10.49 -10.73
C THR A 150 4.96 -11.99 -10.89
N PRO A 151 4.39 -12.72 -9.91
CA PRO A 151 4.15 -14.15 -10.06
C PRO A 151 3.32 -14.44 -11.32
N THR A 152 3.84 -15.26 -12.24
CA THR A 152 3.02 -15.90 -13.28
C THR A 152 2.23 -16.99 -12.57
N GLY A 153 0.92 -16.80 -12.42
CA GLY A 153 0.02 -17.89 -12.04
C GLY A 153 -0.03 -18.95 -13.11
#